data_AF-A0A536M914-F1
#
_entry.id   AF-A0A536M914-F1
#
_cell.length_a   1.000
_cell.length_b   1.000
_cell.length_c   1.000
_cell.angle_alpha   90.00
_cell.angle_beta   90.00
_cell.angle_gamma   90.00
#
_symmetry.space_group_name_H-M   'P 1'
#
loop_
_entity.id
_entity.type
_entity.pdbx_description
1 polymer ?
#
loop_
_entity_poly.entity_id
_entity_poly.type
_entity_poly.pdbx_seq_one_letter_code
_entity_poly.pdbx_strand_id
1 'polypeptide(L)'
;MSGHGGWGGRWRGPGWRGAGWRGPGPPPWWPQGEAWPPAGRPTWPRMGRRFMWRVAWFMAAAFLLMAVVLAIGVVLVGTAVGLIGADPPVRILAVASLLLFVVLVARAGRRFRRMALNVGELVDAAGRIEAGDYGVQVAERGPREVRTFARAFNAMSARLATTDRNRRAFVADLTHEFRTPLAIIRGQAEGIGDGVYPGDQAHLTPILDATASLETLVEALGTMTLADVGSLQLHREPVEVGVLVNSSLAAFQSLADSGGVRLTATIAPNTPAIDADPVRIRSVLSRQAAASS
;
A
#
# COMPACT_ATOMS: atom_id res chain seq x y z
N MET A 1 0.83 43.41 24.80
CA MET A 1 1.02 42.26 25.69
C MET A 1 0.09 41.14 25.24
N SER A 2 0.68 40.01 24.82
CA SER A 2 0.18 38.62 24.87
C SER A 2 -1.30 38.35 24.52
N GLY A 3 -1.69 37.62 23.48
CA GLY A 3 -1.09 36.41 22.92
C GLY A 3 -1.90 35.20 23.38
N HIS A 4 -2.62 34.53 22.45
CA HIS A 4 -2.78 33.07 22.39
C HIS A 4 -3.57 32.69 21.13
N GLY A 5 -2.89 31.98 20.21
CA GLY A 5 -3.48 31.41 19.02
C GLY A 5 -4.33 30.18 19.34
N GLY A 6 -5.49 30.09 18.71
CA GLY A 6 -6.30 28.87 18.61
C GLY A 6 -6.34 28.42 17.17
N TRP A 7 -5.50 27.44 16.82
CA TRP A 7 -5.49 26.78 15.52
C TRP A 7 -6.77 25.95 15.34
N GLY A 8 -7.84 26.59 14.88
CA GLY A 8 -9.08 25.96 14.41
C GLY A 8 -8.98 25.50 12.96
N GLY A 9 -7.88 24.84 12.59
CA GLY A 9 -7.73 24.22 11.28
C GLY A 9 -8.57 22.96 11.21
N ARG A 10 -9.75 23.04 10.57
CA ARG A 10 -10.52 21.87 10.12
C ARG A 10 -9.63 21.04 9.20
N TRP A 11 -8.92 20.06 9.75
CA TRP A 11 -8.31 18.97 8.99
C TRP A 11 -9.42 18.22 8.25
N ARG A 12 -9.62 18.56 6.97
CA ARG A 12 -10.32 17.71 6.01
C ARG A 12 -9.30 16.71 5.46
N GLY A 13 -9.00 15.68 6.24
CA GLY A 13 -8.31 14.51 5.70
C GLY A 13 -9.14 13.86 4.59
N PRO A 14 -8.53 13.18 3.59
CA PRO A 14 -9.28 12.45 2.59
C PRO A 14 -10.09 11.37 3.31
N GLY A 15 -11.41 11.50 3.23
CA GLY A 15 -12.32 10.52 3.80
C GLY A 15 -12.06 9.17 3.17
N TRP A 16 -11.73 8.18 3.99
CA TRP A 16 -11.69 6.78 3.62
C TRP A 16 -13.10 6.31 3.22
N ARG A 17 -13.49 6.57 1.98
CA ARG A 17 -14.70 6.02 1.34
C ARG A 17 -14.27 4.88 0.42
N GLY A 18 -14.30 3.65 0.94
CA GLY A 18 -14.58 2.43 0.18
C GLY A 18 -13.88 2.24 -1.18
N ALA A 19 -12.55 2.35 -1.24
CA ALA A 19 -11.80 1.90 -2.41
C ALA A 19 -11.69 0.36 -2.40
N GLY A 20 -12.76 -0.31 -2.82
CA GLY A 20 -12.72 -1.75 -3.14
C GLY A 20 -11.78 -2.03 -4.31
N TRP A 21 -11.13 -3.19 -4.26
CA TRP A 21 -10.31 -3.72 -5.35
C TRP A 21 -11.07 -3.67 -6.70
N ARG A 22 -10.49 -3.01 -7.71
CA ARG A 22 -11.09 -2.80 -9.04
C ARG A 22 -10.61 -3.80 -10.11
N GLY A 23 -9.95 -4.88 -9.71
CA GLY A 23 -9.54 -5.94 -10.64
C GLY A 23 -10.68 -6.93 -10.95
N PRO A 24 -10.69 -7.59 -12.12
CA PRO A 24 -11.75 -8.53 -12.53
C PRO A 24 -11.80 -9.85 -11.72
N GLY A 25 -11.03 -9.98 -10.63
CA GLY A 25 -10.97 -11.19 -9.80
C GLY A 25 -10.51 -10.93 -8.37
N PRO A 26 -10.49 -11.97 -7.52
CA PRO A 26 -10.03 -11.87 -6.14
C PRO A 26 -8.59 -11.34 -6.09
N PRO A 27 -8.27 -10.50 -5.10
CA PRO A 27 -6.92 -10.03 -4.93
C PRO A 27 -5.97 -11.21 -4.59
N PRO A 28 -4.67 -11.12 -4.90
CA PRO A 28 -3.72 -12.23 -4.75
C PRO A 28 -3.58 -12.79 -3.33
N TRP A 29 -3.99 -12.01 -2.33
CA TRP A 29 -3.96 -12.36 -0.91
C TRP A 29 -5.26 -13.01 -0.42
N TRP A 30 -6.25 -13.22 -1.30
CA TRP A 30 -7.54 -13.83 -0.95
C TRP A 30 -7.40 -15.35 -0.72
N PRO A 31 -8.07 -15.94 0.30
CA PRO A 31 -8.00 -17.37 0.56
C PRO A 31 -8.48 -18.21 -0.62
N GLN A 32 -7.74 -19.27 -0.95
CA GLN A 32 -8.18 -20.24 -1.96
C GLN A 32 -9.43 -20.98 -1.47
N GLY A 33 -10.51 -20.94 -2.26
CA GLY A 33 -11.79 -21.60 -1.95
C GLY A 33 -12.91 -20.68 -1.44
N GLU A 34 -12.67 -19.37 -1.29
CA GLU A 34 -13.71 -18.39 -0.90
C GLU A 34 -14.17 -17.57 -2.11
N ALA A 35 -15.49 -17.38 -2.27
CA ALA A 35 -16.09 -16.69 -3.42
C ALA A 35 -15.80 -15.17 -3.45
N TRP A 36 -15.57 -14.63 -4.65
CA TRP A 36 -15.30 -13.20 -4.93
C TRP A 36 -16.35 -12.61 -5.88
N PRO A 37 -16.81 -11.35 -5.70
CA PRO A 37 -16.53 -10.44 -4.59
C PRO A 37 -17.13 -10.94 -3.26
N PRO A 38 -16.61 -10.53 -2.09
CA PRO A 38 -17.21 -10.89 -0.81
C PRO A 38 -18.68 -10.49 -0.86
N ALA A 39 -19.58 -11.46 -0.76
CA ALA A 39 -21.01 -11.23 -0.77
C ALA A 39 -21.40 -10.46 0.51
N GLY A 40 -21.31 -9.15 0.44
CA GLY A 40 -21.55 -8.28 1.58
C GLY A 40 -21.27 -6.83 1.23
N ARG A 41 -22.34 -6.05 1.03
CA ARG A 41 -22.28 -4.58 1.14
C ARG A 41 -21.65 -4.25 2.50
N PRO A 42 -20.82 -3.20 2.65
CA PRO A 42 -20.30 -2.82 3.96
C PRO A 42 -21.46 -2.34 4.82
N THR A 43 -22.06 -3.27 5.55
CA THR A 43 -23.02 -2.97 6.60
C THR A 43 -22.18 -2.54 7.79
N TRP A 44 -21.82 -1.26 7.85
CA TRP A 44 -21.77 -0.64 9.18
C TRP A 44 -23.20 -0.77 9.70
N PRO A 45 -23.50 -1.71 10.62
CA PRO A 45 -24.87 -1.92 10.97
C PRO A 45 -25.25 -0.70 11.79
N ARG A 46 -26.43 -0.12 11.53
CA ARG A 46 -27.29 0.27 12.63
C ARG A 46 -27.27 -0.93 13.58
N MET A 47 -26.50 -0.87 14.67
CA MET A 47 -26.12 -2.02 15.50
C MET A 47 -27.39 -2.82 15.78
N GLY A 48 -27.53 -3.94 15.07
CA GLY A 48 -28.83 -4.57 14.90
C GLY A 48 -29.33 -5.03 16.26
N ARG A 49 -30.63 -4.89 16.52
CA ARG A 49 -31.31 -5.35 17.75
C ARG A 49 -30.86 -6.75 18.20
N ARG A 50 -30.41 -7.60 17.25
CA ARG A 50 -29.83 -8.93 17.45
C ARG A 50 -28.44 -8.95 18.11
N PHE A 51 -27.55 -8.00 17.80
CA PHE A 51 -26.25 -7.85 18.48
C PHE A 51 -26.47 -7.35 19.91
N MET A 52 -27.33 -6.34 20.10
CA MET A 52 -27.70 -5.88 21.44
C MET A 52 -28.36 -6.99 22.25
N TRP A 53 -29.22 -7.82 21.66
CA TRP A 53 -29.79 -9.00 22.34
C TRP A 53 -28.74 -10.03 22.74
N ARG A 54 -27.71 -10.26 21.91
CA ARG A 54 -26.59 -11.15 22.26
C ARG A 54 -25.75 -10.61 23.42
N VAL A 55 -25.44 -9.33 23.41
CA VAL A 55 -24.71 -8.66 24.50
C VAL A 55 -25.55 -8.65 25.78
N ALA A 56 -26.83 -8.32 25.69
CA ALA A 56 -27.75 -8.34 26.82
C ALA A 56 -27.91 -9.74 27.41
N TRP A 57 -28.02 -10.77 26.57
CA TRP A 57 -28.10 -12.17 27.03
C TRP A 57 -26.79 -12.62 27.69
N PHE A 58 -25.64 -12.22 27.15
CA PHE A 58 -24.34 -12.51 27.75
C PHE A 58 -24.17 -11.82 29.12
N MET A 59 -24.60 -10.56 29.24
CA MET A 59 -24.61 -9.83 30.51
C MET A 59 -25.56 -10.44 31.53
N ALA A 60 -26.76 -10.85 31.11
CA ALA A 60 -27.71 -11.53 31.97
C ALA A 60 -27.15 -12.88 32.45
N ALA A 61 -26.52 -13.66 31.56
CA ALA A 61 -25.86 -14.92 31.91
C ALA A 61 -24.71 -14.70 32.90
N ALA A 62 -23.89 -13.66 32.71
CA ALA A 62 -22.81 -13.32 33.62
C ALA A 62 -23.32 -12.87 35.00
N PHE A 63 -24.40 -12.09 35.05
CA PHE A 63 -25.04 -11.67 36.30
C PHE A 63 -25.65 -12.85 37.05
N LEU A 64 -26.34 -13.75 36.33
CA LEU A 64 -26.93 -14.96 36.89
C LEU A 64 -25.84 -15.89 37.44
N LEU A 65 -24.72 -16.05 36.71
CA LEU A 65 -23.55 -16.78 37.16
C LEU A 65 -22.93 -16.18 38.43
N MET A 66 -22.82 -14.85 38.49
CA MET A 66 -22.33 -14.13 39.67
C MET A 66 -23.25 -14.30 40.88
N ALA A 67 -24.57 -14.25 40.67
CA ALA A 67 -25.57 -14.51 41.71
C ALA A 67 -25.49 -15.95 42.24
N VAL A 68 -25.26 -16.95 41.37
CA VAL A 68 -25.05 -18.35 41.78
C VAL A 68 -23.80 -18.49 42.64
N VAL A 69 -22.68 -17.87 42.25
CA VAL A 69 -21.44 -17.87 43.03
C VAL A 69 -21.63 -17.19 44.38
N LEU A 70 -22.34 -16.06 44.41
CA LEU A 70 -22.69 -15.35 45.65
C LEU A 70 -23.55 -16.24 46.57
N ALA A 71 -24.57 -16.91 46.02
CA ALA A 71 -25.43 -17.83 46.77
C ALA A 71 -24.64 -19.02 47.35
N ILE A 72 -23.73 -19.61 46.58
CA ILE A 72 -22.81 -20.66 47.04
C ILE A 72 -21.93 -20.14 48.20
N GLY A 73 -21.41 -18.91 48.08
CA GLY A 73 -20.65 -18.24 49.13
C GLY A 73 -21.46 -18.03 50.42
N VAL A 74 -22.71 -17.57 50.31
CA VAL A 74 -23.61 -17.37 51.45
C VAL A 74 -23.93 -18.70 52.15
N VAL A 75 -24.16 -19.78 51.40
CA VAL A 75 -24.39 -21.12 51.96
C VAL A 75 -23.13 -21.63 52.68
N LEU A 76 -21.94 -21.44 52.11
CA LEU A 76 -20.68 -21.82 52.75
C LEU A 76 -20.44 -21.06 54.06
N VAL A 77 -20.67 -19.75 54.07
CA VAL A 77 -20.48 -18.91 55.26
C VAL A 77 -21.54 -19.22 56.31
N GLY A 78 -22.82 -19.30 55.92
CA GLY A 78 -23.91 -19.61 56.85
C GLY A 78 -23.78 -20.99 57.49
N THR A 79 -23.25 -21.97 56.77
CA THR A 79 -22.99 -23.32 57.32
C THR A 79 -21.74 -23.39 58.19
N ALA A 80 -20.75 -22.53 57.95
CA ALA A 80 -19.55 -22.41 58.80
C ALA A 80 -19.84 -21.70 60.13
N VAL A 81 -20.71 -20.69 60.13
CA VAL A 81 -21.11 -19.92 61.32
C VAL A 81 -22.25 -20.60 62.11
N GLY A 82 -22.80 -21.70 61.59
CA GLY A 82 -23.88 -22.46 62.24
C GLY A 82 -25.28 -21.85 62.07
N LEU A 83 -25.44 -20.85 61.20
CA LEU A 83 -26.72 -20.23 60.86
C LEU A 83 -27.57 -21.09 59.92
N ILE A 84 -26.94 -21.99 59.16
CA ILE A 84 -27.59 -22.88 58.21
C ILE A 84 -27.15 -24.32 58.51
N GLY A 85 -28.10 -25.19 58.89
CA GLY A 85 -27.87 -26.62 59.03
C GLY A 85 -27.78 -27.28 57.66
N ALA A 86 -26.57 -27.45 57.11
CA ALA A 86 -26.36 -28.20 55.87
C ALA A 86 -25.46 -29.42 56.10
N ASP A 87 -25.86 -30.51 55.47
CA ASP A 87 -25.15 -31.79 55.50
C ASP A 87 -23.73 -31.65 54.90
N PRO A 88 -22.76 -32.43 55.40
CA PRO A 88 -21.39 -32.47 54.85
C PRO A 88 -21.28 -32.55 53.31
N PRO A 89 -22.07 -33.36 52.57
CA PRO A 89 -21.99 -33.42 51.11
C PRO A 89 -22.32 -32.08 50.41
N VAL A 90 -23.26 -31.30 50.95
CA VAL A 90 -23.66 -30.01 50.37
C VAL A 90 -22.50 -29.01 50.44
N ARG A 91 -21.75 -29.03 51.54
CA ARG A 91 -20.56 -28.17 51.72
C ARG A 91 -19.45 -28.53 50.74
N ILE A 92 -19.20 -29.82 50.53
CA ILE A 92 -18.18 -30.29 49.59
C ILE A 92 -18.52 -29.86 48.15
N LEU A 93 -19.79 -30.01 47.74
CA LEU A 93 -20.26 -29.59 46.42
C LEU A 93 -20.17 -28.06 46.24
N ALA A 94 -20.47 -27.29 47.28
CA ALA A 94 -20.35 -25.83 47.26
C ALA A 94 -18.87 -25.38 47.11
N VAL A 95 -17.94 -26.00 47.82
CA VAL A 95 -16.50 -25.71 47.66
C VAL A 95 -16.00 -26.14 46.27
N ALA A 96 -16.37 -27.33 45.81
CA ALA A 96 -15.95 -27.85 44.50
C ALA A 96 -16.44 -26.98 43.34
N SER A 97 -17.69 -26.51 43.40
CA SER A 97 -18.26 -25.60 42.39
C SER A 97 -17.59 -24.22 42.38
N LEU A 98 -17.24 -23.67 43.55
CA LEU A 98 -16.48 -22.42 43.65
C LEU A 98 -15.07 -22.57 43.08
N LEU A 99 -14.36 -23.66 43.40
CA LEU A 99 -13.02 -23.93 42.84
C LEU A 99 -13.07 -24.09 41.33
N LEU A 100 -14.06 -24.83 40.81
CA LEU A 100 -14.27 -24.99 39.37
C LEU A 100 -14.52 -23.63 38.70
N PHE A 101 -15.34 -22.78 39.32
CA PHE A 101 -15.60 -21.42 38.82
C PHE A 101 -14.33 -20.57 38.75
N VAL A 102 -13.52 -20.55 39.81
CA VAL A 102 -12.24 -19.81 39.84
C VAL A 102 -11.31 -20.30 38.73
N VAL A 103 -11.20 -21.62 38.53
CA VAL A 103 -10.37 -22.20 37.45
C VAL A 103 -10.89 -21.79 36.07
N LEU A 104 -12.21 -21.80 35.85
CA LEU A 104 -12.82 -21.38 34.59
C LEU A 104 -12.59 -19.90 34.31
N VAL A 105 -12.82 -19.02 35.29
CA VAL A 105 -12.56 -17.58 35.17
C VAL A 105 -11.08 -17.31 34.91
N ALA A 106 -10.17 -17.97 35.63
CA ALA A 106 -8.74 -17.84 35.41
C ALA A 106 -8.31 -18.32 34.02
N ARG A 107 -8.94 -19.38 33.48
CA ARG A 107 -8.71 -19.84 32.10
C ARG A 107 -9.26 -18.85 31.07
N ALA A 108 -10.48 -18.36 31.28
CA ALA A 108 -11.13 -17.38 30.40
C ALA A 108 -10.36 -16.06 30.35
N GLY A 109 -9.98 -15.51 31.50
CA GLY A 109 -9.16 -14.30 31.61
C GLY A 109 -7.79 -14.44 30.93
N ARG A 110 -7.12 -15.59 31.09
CA ARG A 110 -5.86 -15.88 30.37
C ARG A 110 -6.03 -16.00 28.86
N ARG A 111 -7.18 -16.51 28.37
CA ARG A 111 -7.49 -16.52 26.93
C ARG A 111 -7.77 -15.11 26.42
N PHE A 112 -8.57 -14.33 27.14
CA PHE A 112 -8.94 -12.97 26.78
C PHE A 112 -7.72 -12.02 26.77
N ARG A 113 -6.87 -12.07 27.79
CA ARG A 113 -5.65 -11.25 27.86
C ARG A 113 -4.71 -11.53 26.69
N ARG A 114 -4.57 -12.81 26.30
CA ARG A 114 -3.77 -13.19 25.11
C ARG A 114 -4.35 -12.66 23.80
N MET A 115 -5.66 -12.46 23.70
CA MET A 115 -6.29 -11.83 22.53
C MET A 115 -6.08 -10.32 22.54
N ALA A 116 -6.28 -9.66 23.69
CA ALA A 116 -6.18 -8.21 23.82
C ALA A 116 -4.76 -7.67 23.53
N LEU A 117 -3.72 -8.38 23.98
CA LEU A 117 -2.33 -7.98 23.73
C LEU A 117 -1.97 -7.98 22.24
N ASN A 118 -2.44 -8.97 21.47
CA ASN A 118 -2.17 -9.03 20.02
C ASN A 118 -2.82 -7.87 19.24
N VAL A 119 -3.95 -7.35 19.72
CA VAL A 119 -4.60 -6.20 19.08
C VAL A 119 -3.84 -4.91 19.39
N GLY A 120 -3.28 -4.77 20.59
CA GLY A 120 -2.40 -3.66 20.94
C GLY A 120 -1.19 -3.56 20.01
N GLU A 121 -0.51 -4.68 19.76
CA GLU A 121 0.63 -4.75 18.82
C GLU A 121 0.26 -4.27 17.40
N LEU A 122 -0.94 -4.59 16.92
CA LEU A 122 -1.42 -4.13 15.61
C LEU A 122 -1.73 -2.64 15.57
N VAL A 123 -2.28 -2.09 16.66
CA VAL A 123 -2.55 -0.65 16.78
C VAL A 123 -1.23 0.13 16.83
N ASP A 124 -0.26 -0.34 17.62
CA ASP A 124 1.05 0.28 17.72
C ASP A 124 1.80 0.20 16.37
N ALA A 125 1.74 -0.96 15.70
CA ALA A 125 2.32 -1.12 14.36
C ALA A 125 1.63 -0.23 13.31
N ALA A 126 0.32 -0.03 13.40
CA ALA A 126 -0.40 0.91 12.53
C ALA A 126 0.06 2.35 12.78
N GLY A 127 0.27 2.75 14.05
CA GLY A 127 0.84 4.05 14.39
C GLY A 127 2.25 4.26 13.84
N ARG A 128 3.08 3.20 13.80
CA ARG A 128 4.41 3.25 13.16
C ARG A 128 4.32 3.46 11.64
N ILE A 129 3.37 2.80 10.97
CA ILE A 129 3.12 3.04 9.54
C ILE A 129 2.68 4.48 9.28
N GLU A 130 1.85 5.07 10.15
CA GLU A 130 1.45 6.48 10.06
C GLU A 130 2.67 7.41 10.20
N ALA A 131 3.62 7.05 11.07
CA ALA A 131 4.89 7.75 11.22
C ALA A 131 5.89 7.53 10.06
N GLY A 132 5.53 6.74 9.05
CA GLY A 132 6.37 6.47 7.87
C GLY A 132 7.34 5.28 8.01
N ASP A 133 7.24 4.53 9.10
CA ASP A 133 8.03 3.31 9.32
C ASP A 133 7.33 2.13 8.63
N TYR A 134 7.59 2.00 7.32
CA TYR A 134 7.02 0.96 6.48
C TYR A 134 7.83 -0.35 6.57
N GLY A 135 7.15 -1.48 6.44
CA GLY A 135 7.77 -2.81 6.47
C GLY A 135 7.71 -3.48 7.84
N VAL A 136 7.20 -2.79 8.87
CA VAL A 136 6.90 -3.36 10.18
C VAL A 136 6.01 -4.59 10.05
N GLN A 137 6.39 -5.67 10.72
CA GLN A 137 5.68 -6.94 10.74
C GLN A 137 5.14 -7.21 12.14
N VAL A 138 3.92 -7.73 12.19
CA VAL A 138 3.26 -8.17 13.44
C VAL A 138 3.15 -9.69 13.44
N ALA A 139 3.26 -10.30 14.62
CA ALA A 139 3.20 -11.75 14.75
C ALA A 139 1.77 -12.28 14.50
N GLU A 140 1.66 -13.33 13.67
CA GLU A 140 0.39 -13.97 13.35
C GLU A 140 -0.10 -14.91 14.47
N ARG A 141 -0.45 -14.35 15.63
CA ARG A 141 -0.91 -15.12 16.80
C ARG A 141 -2.39 -14.88 17.08
N GLY A 142 -3.03 -15.86 17.72
CA GLY A 142 -4.42 -15.75 18.17
C GLY A 142 -5.44 -16.46 17.27
N PRO A 143 -6.73 -16.13 17.39
CA PRO A 143 -7.82 -16.71 16.58
C PRO A 143 -7.62 -16.55 15.07
N ARG A 144 -8.34 -17.33 14.27
CA ARG A 144 -8.20 -17.32 12.80
C ARG A 144 -8.38 -15.91 12.24
N GLU A 145 -9.37 -15.19 12.74
CA GLU A 145 -9.74 -13.83 12.31
C GLU A 145 -8.59 -12.84 12.55
N VAL A 146 -7.96 -12.91 13.72
CA VAL A 146 -6.82 -12.04 14.10
C VAL A 146 -5.60 -12.36 13.24
N ARG A 147 -5.31 -13.64 13.00
CA ARG A 147 -4.20 -14.02 12.11
C ARG A 147 -4.42 -13.58 10.67
N THR A 148 -5.64 -13.70 10.16
CA THR A 148 -5.99 -13.20 8.82
C THR A 148 -5.77 -11.69 8.72
N PHE A 149 -6.17 -10.94 9.74
CA PHE A 149 -5.91 -9.50 9.79
C PHE A 149 -4.41 -9.16 9.86
N ALA A 150 -3.65 -9.86 10.71
CA ALA A 150 -2.20 -9.67 10.81
C ALA A 150 -1.48 -9.95 9.48
N ARG A 151 -1.88 -11.00 8.74
CA ARG A 151 -1.36 -11.27 7.38
C ARG A 151 -1.67 -10.14 6.41
N ALA A 152 -2.91 -9.67 6.38
CA ALA A 152 -3.32 -8.59 5.50
C ALA A 152 -2.54 -7.30 5.81
N PHE A 153 -2.36 -6.99 7.10
CA PHE A 153 -1.54 -5.89 7.57
C PHE A 153 -0.07 -6.03 7.13
N ASN A 154 0.54 -7.19 7.36
CA ASN A 154 1.93 -7.48 7.00
C ASN A 154 2.18 -7.34 5.48
N ALA A 155 1.25 -7.86 4.67
CA ALA A 155 1.30 -7.73 3.21
C ALA A 155 1.16 -6.26 2.76
N MET A 156 0.25 -5.50 3.37
CA MET A 156 0.10 -4.07 3.11
C MET A 156 1.38 -3.30 3.49
N SER A 157 1.92 -3.54 4.68
CA SER A 157 3.15 -2.92 5.19
C SER A 157 4.36 -3.20 4.28
N ALA A 158 4.53 -4.44 3.83
CA ALA A 158 5.59 -4.82 2.89
C ALA A 158 5.42 -4.15 1.50
N ARG A 159 4.17 -4.01 1.03
CA ARG A 159 3.89 -3.31 -0.23
C ARG A 159 4.20 -1.83 -0.12
N LEU A 160 3.80 -1.17 0.96
CA LEU A 160 4.15 0.23 1.23
C LEU A 160 5.68 0.42 1.27
N ALA A 161 6.40 -0.46 1.97
CA ALA A 161 7.86 -0.40 2.05
C ALA A 161 8.53 -0.54 0.68
N THR A 162 8.00 -1.41 -0.19
CA THR A 162 8.50 -1.56 -1.55
C THR A 162 8.21 -0.33 -2.40
N THR A 163 6.99 0.20 -2.35
CA THR A 163 6.62 1.42 -3.06
C THR A 163 7.48 2.61 -2.61
N ASP A 164 7.71 2.77 -1.31
CA ASP A 164 8.53 3.85 -0.78
C ASP A 164 10.01 3.70 -1.17
N ARG A 165 10.57 2.48 -1.12
CA ARG A 165 11.93 2.21 -1.62
C ARG A 165 12.06 2.55 -3.10
N ASN A 166 11.11 2.12 -3.93
CA ASN A 166 11.12 2.41 -5.37
C ASN A 166 11.01 3.92 -5.62
N ARG A 167 10.15 4.62 -4.88
CA ARG A 167 10.04 6.09 -4.95
C ARG A 167 11.37 6.76 -4.60
N ARG A 168 12.04 6.34 -3.53
CA ARG A 168 13.34 6.91 -3.12
C ARG A 168 14.44 6.64 -4.13
N ALA A 169 14.52 5.41 -4.63
CA ALA A 169 15.47 5.03 -5.68
C ALA A 169 15.26 5.88 -6.93
N PHE A 170 14.01 5.98 -7.39
CA PHE A 170 13.65 6.83 -8.52
C PHE A 170 14.06 8.29 -8.33
N VAL A 171 13.75 8.91 -7.18
CA VAL A 171 14.18 10.30 -6.90
C VAL A 171 15.70 10.43 -6.89
N ALA A 172 16.43 9.45 -6.38
CA ALA A 172 17.89 9.44 -6.39
C ALA A 172 18.43 9.36 -7.82
N ASP A 173 17.90 8.46 -8.64
CA ASP A 173 18.29 8.26 -10.03
C ASP A 173 18.08 9.55 -10.84
N LEU A 174 16.92 10.20 -10.70
CA LEU A 174 16.65 11.49 -11.35
C LEU A 174 17.64 12.57 -10.93
N THR A 175 17.96 12.62 -9.63
CA THR A 175 18.91 13.61 -9.12
C THR A 175 20.30 13.39 -9.74
N HIS A 176 20.71 12.13 -9.92
CA HIS A 176 21.95 11.78 -10.58
C HIS A 176 21.94 12.16 -12.06
N GLU A 177 20.88 11.81 -12.79
CA GLU A 177 20.76 12.11 -14.22
C GLU A 177 20.68 13.62 -14.51
N PHE A 178 20.09 14.41 -13.61
CA PHE A 178 20.07 15.88 -13.75
C PHE A 178 21.39 16.56 -13.42
N ARG A 179 22.19 15.99 -12.51
CA ARG A 179 23.43 16.63 -12.04
C ARG A 179 24.45 16.81 -13.16
N THR A 180 24.56 15.85 -14.07
CA THR A 180 25.50 15.87 -15.19
C THR A 180 25.23 17.01 -16.18
N PRO A 181 24.04 17.14 -16.81
CA PRO A 181 23.77 18.23 -17.73
C PRO A 181 23.79 19.59 -17.03
N LEU A 182 23.33 19.69 -15.78
CA LEU A 182 23.44 20.93 -15.01
C LEU A 182 24.90 21.35 -14.75
N ALA A 183 25.79 20.40 -14.47
CA ALA A 183 27.21 20.69 -14.31
C ALA A 183 27.85 21.18 -15.62
N ILE A 184 27.46 20.61 -16.76
CA ILE A 184 27.94 21.05 -18.09
C ILE A 184 27.48 22.47 -18.38
N ILE A 185 26.17 22.75 -18.23
CA ILE A 185 25.59 24.08 -18.46
C ILE A 185 26.30 25.10 -17.58
N ARG A 186 26.44 24.80 -16.29
CA ARG A 186 27.10 25.69 -15.32
C ARG A 186 28.57 25.92 -15.67
N GLY A 187 29.33 24.87 -15.95
CA GLY A 187 30.77 24.98 -16.24
C GLY A 187 31.07 25.78 -17.51
N GLN A 188 30.28 25.59 -18.57
CA GLN A 188 30.43 26.39 -19.80
C GLN A 188 30.00 27.84 -19.57
N ALA A 189 28.86 28.07 -18.90
CA ALA A 189 28.37 29.42 -18.63
C ALA A 189 29.32 30.23 -17.73
N GLU A 190 29.86 29.62 -16.67
CA GLU A 190 30.88 30.23 -15.80
C GLU A 190 32.15 30.54 -16.60
N GLY A 191 32.65 29.60 -17.41
CA GLY A 191 33.85 29.83 -18.22
C GLY A 191 33.69 30.93 -19.28
N ILE A 192 32.52 31.06 -19.89
CA ILE A 192 32.22 32.18 -20.80
C ILE A 192 32.12 33.50 -20.01
N GLY A 193 31.43 33.49 -18.87
CA GLY A 193 31.25 34.68 -18.03
C GLY A 193 32.56 35.23 -17.45
N ASP A 194 33.49 34.34 -17.09
CA ASP A 194 34.81 34.68 -16.56
C ASP A 194 35.82 35.02 -17.67
N GLY A 195 35.42 34.92 -18.94
CA GLY A 195 36.28 35.17 -20.11
C GLY A 195 37.32 34.10 -20.38
N VAL A 196 37.24 32.94 -19.72
CA VAL A 196 38.10 31.77 -19.93
C VAL A 196 37.78 31.09 -21.26
N TYR A 197 36.50 31.06 -21.64
CA TYR A 197 36.02 30.56 -22.93
C TYR A 197 35.44 31.69 -23.79
N PRO A 198 35.70 31.69 -25.11
CA PRO A 198 34.99 32.58 -26.01
C PRO A 198 33.50 32.19 -26.07
N GLY A 199 32.62 33.18 -26.21
CA GLY A 199 31.18 32.98 -26.43
C GLY A 199 30.86 32.54 -27.86
N ASP A 200 31.60 31.54 -28.36
CA ASP A 200 31.46 31.01 -29.71
C ASP A 200 30.58 29.76 -29.74
N GLN A 201 30.35 29.24 -30.95
CA GLN A 201 29.48 28.09 -31.14
C GLN A 201 30.04 26.82 -30.46
N ALA A 202 31.37 26.68 -30.34
CA ALA A 202 31.97 25.51 -29.73
C ALA A 202 31.66 25.40 -28.22
N HIS A 203 31.51 26.52 -27.53
CA HIS A 203 31.16 26.55 -26.10
C HIS A 203 29.65 26.68 -25.84
N LEU A 204 28.89 27.24 -26.78
CA LEU A 204 27.43 27.30 -26.70
C LEU A 204 26.76 25.95 -27.05
N THR A 205 27.31 25.17 -27.98
CA THR A 205 26.73 23.87 -28.37
C THR A 205 26.56 22.91 -27.18
N PRO A 206 27.56 22.68 -26.30
CA PRO A 206 27.40 21.81 -25.14
C PRO A 206 26.30 22.27 -24.16
N ILE A 207 26.06 23.58 -24.05
CA ILE A 207 24.96 24.12 -23.23
C ILE A 207 23.61 23.75 -23.85
N LEU A 208 23.47 23.94 -25.16
CA LEU A 208 22.24 23.61 -25.90
C LEU A 208 21.97 22.10 -25.84
N ASP A 209 22.98 21.27 -26.05
CA ASP A 209 22.86 19.81 -26.00
C ASP A 209 22.44 19.32 -24.60
N ALA A 210 23.07 19.86 -23.54
CA ALA A 210 22.70 19.54 -22.17
C ALA A 210 21.27 20.01 -21.82
N THR A 211 20.83 21.13 -22.38
CA THR A 211 19.46 21.64 -22.21
C THR A 211 18.44 20.74 -22.90
N ALA A 212 18.70 20.32 -24.15
CA ALA A 212 17.86 19.38 -24.88
C ALA A 212 17.78 18.01 -24.18
N SER A 213 18.88 17.56 -23.58
CA SER A 213 18.90 16.35 -22.76
C SER A 213 18.00 16.48 -21.52
N LEU A 214 18.03 17.63 -20.83
CA LEU A 214 17.13 17.88 -19.70
C LEU A 214 15.66 17.93 -20.12
N GLU A 215 15.34 18.56 -21.25
CA GLU A 215 13.97 18.57 -21.81
C GLU A 215 13.47 17.14 -22.07
N THR A 216 14.31 16.29 -22.66
CA THR A 216 13.99 14.88 -22.91
C THR A 216 13.70 14.11 -21.60
N LEU A 217 14.50 14.35 -20.56
CA LEU A 217 14.27 13.72 -19.25
C LEU A 217 12.97 14.20 -18.59
N VAL A 218 12.67 15.50 -18.68
CA VAL A 218 11.41 16.07 -18.16
C VAL A 218 10.20 15.51 -18.91
N GLU A 219 10.29 15.36 -20.24
CA GLU A 219 9.23 14.75 -21.06
C GLU A 219 9.01 13.27 -20.69
N ALA A 220 10.10 12.53 -20.44
CA ALA A 220 10.03 11.15 -19.96
C ALA A 220 9.33 11.04 -18.60
N LEU A 221 9.63 11.97 -17.67
CA LEU A 221 8.95 12.08 -16.38
C LEU A 221 7.46 12.39 -16.51
N GLY A 222 7.10 13.34 -17.39
CA GLY A 222 5.70 13.66 -17.69
C GLY A 222 4.95 12.44 -18.22
N THR A 223 5.56 11.69 -19.13
CA THR A 223 4.97 10.46 -19.67
C THR A 223 4.77 9.38 -18.60
N MET A 224 5.74 9.21 -17.69
CA MET A 224 5.67 8.20 -16.64
C MET A 224 4.62 8.54 -15.57
N THR A 225 4.53 9.81 -15.16
CA THR A 225 3.52 10.27 -14.20
C THR A 225 2.09 10.12 -14.73
N LEU A 226 1.88 10.38 -16.03
CA LEU A 226 0.59 10.13 -16.69
C LEU A 226 0.24 8.63 -16.77
N ALA A 227 1.24 7.76 -16.92
CA ALA A 227 1.04 6.31 -16.89
C ALA A 227 0.66 5.80 -15.49
N ASP A 228 1.30 6.29 -14.42
CA ASP A 228 1.06 5.86 -13.04
C ASP A 228 -0.34 6.23 -12.51
N VAL A 229 -0.91 7.35 -12.96
CA VAL A 229 -2.27 7.78 -12.58
C VAL A 229 -3.34 7.03 -13.39
N GLY A 230 -2.94 6.19 -14.36
CA GLY A 230 -3.86 5.55 -15.30
C GLY A 230 -4.54 6.55 -16.24
N SER A 231 -4.00 7.77 -16.35
CA SER A 231 -4.52 8.83 -17.22
C SER A 231 -3.88 8.84 -18.60
N LEU A 232 -2.97 7.91 -18.88
CA LEU A 232 -2.41 7.70 -20.20
C LEU A 232 -3.50 7.17 -21.13
N GLN A 233 -4.22 8.08 -21.77
CA GLN A 233 -5.14 7.73 -22.84
C GLN A 233 -4.32 7.30 -24.06
N LEU A 234 -4.44 6.02 -24.40
CA LEU A 234 -3.87 5.49 -25.65
C LEU A 234 -4.88 5.75 -26.76
N HIS A 235 -4.47 6.52 -27.76
CA HIS A 235 -5.27 6.69 -28.98
C HIS A 235 -4.98 5.51 -29.88
N ARG A 236 -5.69 4.40 -29.64
CA ARG A 236 -5.51 3.18 -30.40
C ARG A 236 -6.24 3.28 -31.74
N GLU A 237 -5.50 3.00 -32.80
CA GLU A 237 -6.03 2.85 -34.15
C GLU A 237 -5.42 1.60 -34.81
N PRO A 238 -6.06 1.05 -35.85
CA PRO A 238 -5.45 -0.01 -36.66
C PRO A 238 -4.19 0.52 -37.34
N VAL A 239 -3.02 0.03 -36.92
CA VAL A 239 -1.73 0.45 -37.46
C VAL A 239 -1.11 -0.70 -38.27
N GLU A 240 -0.79 -0.41 -39.54
CA GLU A 240 0.03 -1.30 -40.35
C GLU A 240 1.50 -1.23 -39.92
N VAL A 241 1.99 -2.31 -39.32
CA VAL A 241 3.35 -2.42 -38.78
C VAL A 241 4.40 -2.11 -39.84
N GLY A 242 4.18 -2.56 -41.09
CA GLY A 242 5.08 -2.30 -42.21
C GLY A 242 5.29 -0.81 -42.48
N VAL A 243 4.19 -0.05 -42.54
CA VAL A 243 4.21 1.40 -42.79
C VAL A 243 4.87 2.14 -41.63
N LEU A 244 4.56 1.76 -40.39
CA LEU A 244 5.13 2.39 -39.20
C LEU A 244 6.64 2.18 -39.08
N VAL A 245 7.11 0.94 -39.29
CA VAL A 245 8.55 0.60 -39.23
C VAL A 245 9.32 1.30 -40.33
N ASN A 246 8.82 1.26 -41.57
CA ASN A 246 9.48 1.91 -42.71
C ASN A 246 9.53 3.43 -42.56
N SER A 247 8.46 4.06 -42.09
CA SER A 247 8.45 5.52 -41.84
C SER A 247 9.36 5.93 -40.68
N SER A 248 9.52 5.07 -39.67
CA SER A 248 10.47 5.30 -38.58
C SER A 248 11.91 5.14 -39.07
N LEU A 249 12.20 4.11 -39.86
CA LEU A 249 13.53 3.90 -40.47
C LEU A 249 13.94 5.07 -41.37
N ALA A 250 13.02 5.55 -42.22
CA ALA A 250 13.28 6.69 -43.09
C ALA A 250 13.67 7.96 -42.29
N ALA A 251 13.10 8.15 -41.10
CA ALA A 251 13.44 9.28 -40.23
C ALA A 251 14.87 9.19 -39.65
N PHE A 252 15.41 7.99 -39.47
CA PHE A 252 16.77 7.76 -38.97
C PHE A 252 17.82 7.53 -40.07
N GLN A 253 17.40 7.42 -41.33
CA GLN A 253 18.27 7.13 -42.47
C GLN A 253 19.43 8.13 -42.59
N SER A 254 19.13 9.43 -42.51
CA SER A 254 20.13 10.51 -42.61
C SER A 254 21.19 10.44 -41.50
N LEU A 255 20.76 10.12 -40.27
CA LEU A 255 21.65 9.97 -39.12
C LEU A 255 22.53 8.71 -39.25
N ALA A 256 21.94 7.61 -39.72
CA ALA A 256 22.63 6.35 -39.94
C ALA A 256 23.68 6.44 -41.05
N ASP A 257 23.36 7.13 -42.16
CA ASP A 257 24.29 7.38 -43.26
C ASP A 257 25.49 8.23 -42.81
N SER A 258 25.24 9.23 -41.94
CA SER A 258 26.27 10.07 -41.34
C SER A 258 27.19 9.30 -40.38
N GLY A 259 26.65 8.28 -39.69
CA GLY A 259 27.38 7.39 -38.78
C GLY A 259 27.97 6.14 -39.44
N GLY A 260 27.78 5.93 -40.75
CA GLY A 260 28.22 4.72 -41.46
C GLY A 260 27.49 3.44 -41.04
N VAL A 261 26.31 3.54 -40.42
CA VAL A 261 25.52 2.43 -39.91
C VAL A 261 24.45 2.02 -40.93
N ARG A 262 24.32 0.72 -41.21
CA ARG A 262 23.29 0.21 -42.11
C ARG A 262 22.07 -0.25 -41.32
N LEU A 263 20.94 0.45 -41.47
CA LEU A 263 19.65 0.03 -40.92
C LEU A 263 18.96 -0.96 -41.86
N THR A 264 18.51 -2.10 -41.34
CA THR A 264 17.72 -3.10 -42.09
C THR A 264 16.50 -3.52 -41.29
N ALA A 265 15.32 -3.51 -41.89
CA ALA A 265 14.12 -4.15 -41.35
C ALA A 265 13.82 -5.44 -42.11
N THR A 266 13.49 -6.50 -41.38
CA THR A 266 12.90 -7.72 -41.93
C THR A 266 11.48 -7.83 -41.39
N ILE A 267 10.50 -7.73 -42.29
CA ILE A 267 9.08 -7.78 -41.95
C ILE A 267 8.47 -8.98 -42.66
N ALA A 268 7.75 -9.83 -41.93
CA ALA A 268 7.11 -11.00 -42.52
C ALA A 268 6.02 -10.56 -43.51
N PRO A 269 5.94 -11.16 -44.72
CA PRO A 269 4.84 -10.90 -45.64
C PRO A 269 3.51 -11.27 -44.96
N ASN A 270 2.48 -10.43 -45.12
CA ASN A 270 1.17 -10.52 -44.47
C ASN A 270 1.15 -10.30 -42.95
N THR A 271 1.99 -9.39 -42.44
CA THR A 271 1.87 -8.97 -41.02
C THR A 271 0.53 -8.25 -40.80
N PRO A 272 -0.35 -8.74 -39.89
CA PRO A 272 -1.65 -8.13 -39.65
C PRO A 272 -1.52 -6.74 -39.03
N ALA A 273 -2.49 -5.86 -39.30
CA ALA A 273 -2.61 -4.59 -38.60
C ALA A 273 -2.79 -4.83 -37.10
N ILE A 274 -2.11 -4.03 -36.28
CA ILE A 274 -2.19 -4.12 -34.82
C ILE A 274 -3.01 -2.94 -34.28
N ASP A 275 -3.83 -3.19 -33.26
CA ASP A 275 -4.54 -2.13 -32.54
C ASP A 275 -3.59 -1.46 -31.55
N ALA A 276 -3.05 -0.29 -31.93
CA ALA A 276 -2.01 0.38 -31.15
C ALA A 276 -2.02 1.90 -31.34
N ASP A 277 -1.28 2.60 -30.48
CA ASP A 277 -1.04 4.04 -30.60
C ASP A 277 0.26 4.28 -31.40
N PRO A 278 0.17 4.76 -32.66
CA PRO A 278 1.33 4.87 -33.54
C PRO A 278 2.34 5.92 -33.09
N VAL A 279 1.90 6.97 -32.38
CA VAL A 279 2.79 8.00 -31.83
C VAL A 279 3.65 7.39 -30.72
N ARG A 280 3.03 6.59 -29.84
CA ARG A 280 3.74 5.91 -28.75
C ARG A 280 4.70 4.84 -29.26
N ILE A 281 4.30 4.01 -30.22
CA ILE A 281 5.20 3.00 -30.80
C ILE A 281 6.40 3.67 -31.47
N ARG A 282 6.17 4.75 -32.23
CA ARG A 282 7.27 5.52 -32.84
C ARG A 282 8.25 6.07 -31.81
N SER A 283 7.75 6.56 -30.66
CA SER A 283 8.59 7.02 -29.54
C SER A 283 9.41 5.89 -28.90
N VAL A 284 8.88 4.67 -28.83
CA VAL A 284 9.65 3.51 -28.34
C VAL A 284 10.72 3.09 -29.34
N LEU A 285 10.37 3.03 -30.63
CA LEU A 285 11.32 2.70 -31.70
C LEU A 285 12.45 3.73 -31.79
N SER A 286 12.15 5.03 -31.64
CA SER A 286 13.16 6.08 -31.66
C SER A 286 14.15 5.96 -30.49
N ARG A 287 13.69 5.65 -29.29
CA ARG A 287 14.56 5.45 -28.12
C ARG A 287 15.45 4.21 -28.25
N GLN A 288 14.93 3.11 -28.78
CA GLN A 288 15.72 1.89 -29.03
C GLN A 288 16.78 2.11 -30.12
N ALA A 289 16.46 2.88 -31.17
CA ALA A 289 17.44 3.21 -32.20
C ALA A 289 18.58 4.10 -31.65
N ALA A 290 18.27 5.07 -30.78
CA ALA A 290 19.28 5.93 -30.15
C ALA A 290 20.14 5.20 -29.08
N ALA A 291 19.64 4.13 -28.47
CA ALA A 291 20.39 3.34 -27.49
C ALA A 291 21.30 2.27 -28.13
N SER A 292 21.16 2.01 -29.43
CA SER A 292 21.92 1.00 -30.19
C SER A 292 22.96 1.60 -31.16
N SER A 293 23.08 2.93 -31.19
CA SER A 293 24.16 3.70 -31.82
C SER A 293 25.27 4.01 -30.83
#